data_AF-A0A519ZB15-F1
#
_entry.id   AF-A0A519ZB15-F1
#
_cell.length_a   1.000
_cell.length_b   1.000
_cell.length_c   1.000
_cell.angle_alpha   90.00
_cell.angle_beta   90.00
_cell.angle_gamma   90.00
#
_symmetry.space_group_name_H-M   'P 1'
#
loop_
_entity.id
_entity.type
_entity.pdbx_description
1 polymer ?
#
loop_
_entity_poly.entity_id
_entity_poly.type
_entity_poly.pdbx_seq_one_letter_code
_entity_poly.pdbx_strand_id
1 'polypeptide(L)'
;MIKKTALTIVIVLIAIQLFRPERNIAVAGSVNAIDLHYPVSNAIKGLLRTSCYDCHSNTTIYPWYSNIQPFAWWQQSHVVDGKKELNFDEFNSYDVKRKKHKLDEVIEVIEKDEMPLGSYT
;
A
#
# COMPACT_ATOMS: atom_id res chain seq x y z
N MET A 1 -26.69 -11.08 -31.35
CA MET A 1 -26.09 -9.85 -30.78
C MET A 1 -25.20 -10.15 -29.58
N ILE A 2 -25.66 -10.94 -28.60
CA ILE A 2 -24.90 -11.36 -27.40
C ILE A 2 -23.49 -11.93 -27.70
N LYS A 3 -23.35 -12.79 -28.72
CA LYS A 3 -22.04 -13.37 -29.10
C LYS A 3 -20.99 -12.33 -29.49
N LYS A 4 -21.39 -11.24 -30.16
CA LYS A 4 -20.47 -10.16 -30.56
C LYS A 4 -20.06 -9.31 -29.36
N THR A 5 -21.01 -8.97 -28.49
CA THR A 5 -20.75 -8.23 -27.25
C THR A 5 -19.83 -8.99 -26.30
N ALA A 6 -20.07 -10.30 -26.10
CA ALA A 6 -19.21 -11.14 -25.28
C ALA A 6 -17.77 -11.21 -25.84
N LEU A 7 -17.62 -11.35 -27.16
CA LEU A 7 -16.32 -11.35 -27.82
C LEU A 7 -15.59 -10.02 -27.61
N THR A 8 -16.28 -8.89 -27.75
CA THR A 8 -15.70 -7.56 -27.50
C THR A 8 -15.20 -7.43 -26.05
N ILE A 9 -15.99 -7.85 -25.06
CA ILE A 9 -15.59 -7.78 -23.64
C ILE A 9 -14.33 -8.61 -23.39
N VAL A 10 -14.26 -9.83 -23.94
CA VAL A 10 -13.09 -10.70 -23.77
C VAL A 10 -11.84 -10.06 -24.38
N ILE A 11 -11.95 -9.47 -25.59
CA ILE A 11 -10.82 -8.78 -26.24
C ILE A 11 -10.34 -7.62 -25.37
N VAL A 12 -11.26 -6.83 -24.82
CA VAL A 12 -10.91 -5.71 -23.92
C VAL A 12 -10.25 -6.24 -22.65
N LEU A 13 -10.79 -7.27 -22.00
CA LEU A 13 -10.23 -7.85 -20.78
C LEU A 13 -8.82 -8.41 -21.00
N ILE A 14 -8.52 -8.95 -22.18
CA ILE A 14 -7.17 -9.40 -22.56
C ILE A 14 -6.26 -8.19 -22.82
N ALA A 15 -6.74 -7.20 -23.57
CA ALA A 15 -5.97 -6.01 -23.91
C ALA A 15 -5.53 -5.24 -22.66
N ILE A 16 -6.39 -5.09 -21.65
CA ILE A 16 -6.02 -4.40 -20.41
C ILE A 16 -4.92 -5.12 -19.62
N GLN A 17 -4.76 -6.45 -19.75
CA GLN A 17 -3.71 -7.18 -19.02
C GLN A 17 -2.29 -6.80 -19.42
N LEU A 18 -2.11 -6.19 -20.61
CA LEU A 18 -0.82 -5.76 -21.14
C LEU A 18 -0.28 -4.50 -20.43
N PHE A 19 -1.16 -3.73 -19.80
CA PHE A 19 -0.82 -2.47 -19.14
C PHE A 19 -0.72 -2.72 -17.63
N ARG A 20 0.50 -2.97 -17.12
CA ARG A 20 0.72 -3.28 -15.71
C ARG A 20 1.46 -2.14 -15.00
N PRO A 21 1.08 -1.83 -13.74
CA PRO A 21 1.80 -0.84 -12.95
C PRO A 21 3.18 -1.38 -12.54
N GLU A 22 4.12 -0.47 -12.31
CA GLU A 22 5.40 -0.80 -11.70
C GLU A 22 5.19 -1.28 -10.25
N ARG A 23 5.99 -2.27 -9.82
CA ARG A 23 5.89 -2.84 -8.48
C ARG A 23 6.68 -1.98 -7.48
N ASN A 24 6.08 -1.71 -6.32
CA ASN A 24 6.72 -1.07 -5.17
C ASN A 24 7.62 -2.09 -4.45
N ILE A 25 8.86 -2.22 -4.92
CA ILE A 25 9.88 -3.10 -4.33
C ILE A 25 11.19 -2.32 -4.24
N ALA A 26 11.63 -2.01 -3.03
CA ALA A 26 12.90 -1.35 -2.81
C ALA A 26 14.07 -2.35 -2.90
N VAL A 27 15.19 -1.91 -3.48
CA VAL A 27 16.42 -2.74 -3.60
C VAL A 27 17.13 -2.89 -2.26
N ALA A 28 17.04 -1.87 -1.40
CA ALA A 28 17.62 -1.85 -0.07
C ALA A 28 16.65 -1.21 0.92
N GLY A 29 16.83 -1.50 2.21
CA GLY A 29 16.07 -0.84 3.28
C GLY A 29 16.37 0.66 3.33
N SER A 30 15.38 1.45 3.74
CA SER A 30 15.56 2.90 3.88
C SER A 30 16.31 3.23 5.16
N VAL A 31 17.26 4.16 5.07
CA VAL A 31 17.97 4.72 6.23
C VAL A 31 17.05 5.56 7.12
N ASN A 32 15.87 5.93 6.62
CA ASN A 32 14.88 6.74 7.32
C ASN A 32 13.79 5.90 8.01
N ALA A 33 13.90 4.57 7.98
CA ALA A 33 12.87 3.68 8.51
C ALA A 33 12.63 3.91 10.00
N ILE A 34 11.35 3.98 10.41
CA ILE A 34 10.96 4.34 11.78
C ILE A 34 11.65 3.48 12.85
N ASP A 35 11.82 2.19 12.59
CA ASP A 35 12.33 1.21 13.55
C ASP A 35 13.86 1.20 13.69
N LEU A 36 14.56 2.03 12.90
CA LEU A 36 15.97 2.35 13.06
C LEU A 36 16.20 3.56 13.99
N HIS A 37 15.20 4.42 14.13
CA HIS A 37 15.31 5.69 14.89
C HIS A 37 14.48 5.71 16.17
N TYR A 38 13.52 4.79 16.32
CA TYR A 38 12.65 4.69 17.48
C TYR A 38 12.57 3.26 18.01
N PRO A 39 12.46 3.06 19.33
CA PRO A 39 12.30 1.74 19.91
C PRO A 39 10.93 1.17 19.55
N VAL A 40 10.92 0.16 18.67
CA VAL A 40 9.71 -0.59 18.30
C VAL A 40 9.90 -2.03 18.77
N SER A 41 9.04 -2.51 19.66
CA SER A 41 9.10 -3.88 20.15
C SER A 41 8.88 -4.89 19.03
N ASN A 42 9.42 -6.11 19.17
CA ASN A 42 9.26 -7.16 18.15
C ASN A 42 7.78 -7.48 17.84
N ALA A 43 6.90 -7.40 18.86
CA ALA A 43 5.47 -7.59 18.67
C ALA A 43 4.87 -6.50 17.75
N ILE A 44 5.21 -5.24 17.98
CA ILE A 44 4.74 -4.13 17.14
C ILE A 44 5.36 -4.17 15.75
N LYS A 45 6.64 -4.55 15.62
CA LYS A 45 7.27 -4.77 14.30
C LYS A 45 6.53 -5.84 13.49
N GLY A 46 6.10 -6.92 14.14
CA GLY A 46 5.28 -7.96 13.52
C GLY A 46 3.95 -7.41 13.02
N LEU A 47 3.23 -6.68 13.87
CA LEU A 47 1.94 -6.07 13.54
C LEU A 47 2.05 -5.09 12.37
N LEU A 48 3.02 -4.17 12.41
CA LEU A 48 3.23 -3.20 11.34
C LEU A 48 3.52 -3.87 9.99
N ARG A 49 4.32 -4.94 10.00
CA ARG A 49 4.63 -5.71 8.78
C ARG A 49 3.39 -6.35 8.16
N THR A 50 2.51 -6.92 8.98
CA THR A 50 1.34 -7.65 8.48
C THR A 50 0.14 -6.77 8.18
N SER A 51 0.06 -5.59 8.80
CA SER A 51 -1.15 -4.76 8.77
C SER A 51 -0.97 -3.42 8.06
N CYS A 52 0.26 -2.89 7.97
CA CYS A 52 0.47 -1.52 7.49
C CYS A 52 1.47 -1.43 6.33
N TYR A 53 2.57 -2.18 6.39
CA TYR A 53 3.73 -1.95 5.52
C TYR A 53 3.47 -2.21 4.05
N ASP A 54 2.55 -3.12 3.70
CA ASP A 54 2.24 -3.37 2.28
C ASP A 54 1.74 -2.12 1.55
N CYS A 55 1.08 -1.19 2.25
CA CYS A 55 0.62 0.08 1.67
C CYS A 55 1.45 1.29 2.12
N HIS A 56 2.06 1.25 3.31
CA HIS A 56 2.75 2.39 3.92
C HIS A 56 4.28 2.23 3.99
N SER A 57 4.89 1.42 3.12
CA SER A 57 6.35 1.28 3.04
C SER A 57 6.85 1.26 1.59
N ASN A 58 8.17 1.22 1.39
CA ASN A 58 8.79 1.13 0.06
C ASN A 58 8.82 -0.30 -0.51
N THR A 59 8.27 -1.30 0.20
CA THR A 59 8.15 -2.66 -0.31
C THR A 59 6.78 -3.26 0.00
N THR A 60 6.07 -3.70 -1.03
CA THR A 60 4.75 -4.33 -0.91
C THR A 60 4.85 -5.84 -1.12
N ILE A 61 4.33 -6.63 -0.19
CA ILE A 61 4.09 -8.06 -0.40
C ILE A 61 2.79 -8.20 -1.17
N TYR A 62 2.92 -8.41 -2.47
CA TYR A 62 1.78 -8.40 -3.35
C TYR A 62 0.98 -9.72 -3.30
N PRO A 63 -0.36 -9.66 -3.07
CA PRO A 63 -1.23 -10.83 -3.15
C PRO A 63 -1.42 -11.29 -4.60
N TRP A 64 -1.93 -12.51 -4.78
CA TRP A 64 -2.04 -13.15 -6.10
C TRP A 64 -2.86 -12.33 -7.12
N TYR A 65 -3.91 -11.63 -6.66
CA TYR A 65 -4.79 -10.85 -7.53
C TYR A 65 -4.11 -9.60 -8.12
N SER A 66 -2.97 -9.17 -7.57
CA SER A 66 -2.12 -8.09 -8.12
C SER A 66 -1.53 -8.42 -9.50
N ASN A 67 -1.70 -9.66 -9.97
CA ASN A 67 -1.25 -10.09 -11.30
C ASN A 67 -2.32 -9.91 -12.38
N ILE A 68 -3.53 -9.48 -12.01
CA ILE A 68 -4.69 -9.40 -12.90
C ILE A 68 -5.21 -7.96 -12.91
N GLN A 69 -5.46 -7.40 -14.10
CA GLN A 69 -6.11 -6.10 -14.25
C GLN A 69 -7.64 -6.21 -14.17
N PRO A 70 -8.32 -5.22 -13.58
CA PRO A 70 -7.78 -3.91 -13.11
C PRO A 70 -7.31 -3.90 -11.64
N PHE A 71 -7.29 -5.05 -10.95
CA PHE A 71 -6.99 -5.12 -9.52
C PHE A 71 -5.57 -4.66 -9.17
N ALA A 72 -4.60 -4.88 -10.06
CA ALA A 72 -3.24 -4.37 -9.85
C ALA A 72 -3.20 -2.83 -9.86
N TRP A 73 -3.93 -2.18 -10.76
CA TRP A 73 -4.03 -0.70 -10.77
C TRP A 73 -4.70 -0.17 -9.52
N TRP A 74 -5.78 -0.81 -9.09
CA TRP A 74 -6.49 -0.44 -7.87
C TRP A 74 -5.60 -0.57 -6.63
N GLN A 75 -4.86 -1.67 -6.50
CA GLN A 75 -3.89 -1.81 -5.41
C GLN A 75 -2.75 -0.80 -5.52
N GLN A 76 -2.23 -0.54 -6.73
CA GLN A 76 -1.19 0.45 -6.93
C GLN A 76 -1.63 1.84 -6.48
N SER A 77 -2.88 2.25 -6.77
CA SER A 77 -3.39 3.54 -6.29
C SER A 77 -3.40 3.59 -4.76
N HIS A 78 -3.81 2.51 -4.08
CA HIS A 78 -3.80 2.47 -2.62
C HIS A 78 -2.39 2.55 -2.03
N VAL A 79 -1.40 1.89 -2.64
CA VAL A 79 0.01 1.99 -2.21
C VAL A 79 0.54 3.41 -2.40
N VAL A 80 0.25 4.04 -3.55
CA VAL A 80 0.68 5.41 -3.83
C VAL A 80 0.06 6.40 -2.85
N ASP A 81 -1.26 6.32 -2.64
CA ASP A 81 -1.98 7.22 -1.73
C ASP A 81 -1.60 6.97 -0.26
N GLY A 82 -1.45 5.70 0.14
CA GLY A 82 -0.99 5.32 1.48
C GLY A 82 0.38 5.92 1.81
N LYS A 83 1.37 5.76 0.92
CA LYS A 83 2.72 6.32 1.11
C LYS A 83 2.75 7.86 1.11
N LYS A 84 1.81 8.51 0.40
CA LYS A 84 1.70 9.97 0.38
C LYS A 84 1.31 10.50 1.77
N GLU A 85 0.36 9.83 2.42
CA GLU A 85 -0.05 10.20 3.77
C GLU A 85 0.99 9.79 4.80
N LEU A 86 1.45 8.54 4.78
CA LEU A 86 2.44 8.03 5.72
C LEU A 86 3.29 6.94 5.06
N ASN A 87 4.61 7.13 5.10
CA ASN A 87 5.57 6.10 4.70
C ASN A 87 6.51 5.80 5.87
N PHE A 88 6.42 4.60 6.44
CA PHE A 88 7.23 4.15 7.57
C PHE A 88 8.71 4.03 7.23
N ASP A 89 9.05 3.76 5.96
CA ASP A 89 10.44 3.72 5.51
C ASP A 89 11.04 5.13 5.37
N GLU A 90 10.22 6.16 5.17
CA GLU A 90 10.67 7.54 5.06
C GLU A 90 10.38 8.39 6.29
N PHE A 91 9.89 7.78 7.37
CA PHE A 91 9.37 8.50 8.54
C PHE A 91 10.41 9.45 9.15
N ASN A 92 11.68 9.04 9.22
CA ASN A 92 12.71 9.88 9.82
C ASN A 92 13.10 11.10 8.95
N SER A 93 12.77 11.09 7.65
CA SER A 93 12.98 12.23 6.75
C SER A 93 12.00 13.39 6.99
N TYR A 94 10.89 13.12 7.68
CA TYR A 94 9.87 14.11 7.95
C TYR A 94 10.35 15.14 8.99
N ASP A 95 9.85 16.37 8.88
CA ASP A 95 10.03 17.37 9.94
C ASP A 95 9.29 16.97 11.22
N VAL A 96 9.69 17.56 12.34
CA VAL A 96 9.16 17.21 13.68
C VAL A 96 7.64 17.41 13.77
N LYS A 97 7.09 18.45 13.13
CA LYS A 97 5.65 18.72 13.15
C LYS A 97 4.90 17.62 12.40
N ARG A 98 5.38 17.24 11.21
CA ARG A 98 4.80 16.16 10.42
C ARG A 98 4.89 14.81 11.13
N LYS A 99 6.03 14.48 11.76
CA LYS A 99 6.19 13.25 12.55
C LYS A 99 5.11 13.14 13.62
N LYS A 100 4.94 14.19 14.44
CA LYS A 100 3.93 14.21 15.49
C LYS A 100 2.52 14.06 14.93
N HIS A 101 2.17 14.87 13.93
CA HIS A 101 0.85 14.84 13.33
C HIS A 101 0.49 13.47 12.73
N LYS A 102 1.43 12.81 12.05
CA LYS A 102 1.18 11.48 11.46
C LYS A 102 1.06 10.38 12.50
N LEU A 103 1.71 10.49 13.66
CA LEU A 103 1.49 9.55 14.75
C LEU A 103 0.12 9.77 15.42
N ASP A 104 -0.30 11.03 15.58
CA ASP A 104 -1.65 11.35 16.08
C ASP A 104 -2.74 10.81 15.11
N GLU A 105 -2.53 10.98 13.80
CA GLU A 105 -3.44 10.47 12.76
C GLU A 105 -3.52 8.94 12.75
N VAL A 106 -2.40 8.23 12.95
CA VAL A 106 -2.39 6.76 13.08
C VAL A 106 -3.30 6.30 14.22
N ILE A 107 -3.27 6.99 15.37
CA ILE A 107 -4.16 6.67 16.50
C ILE A 107 -5.61 6.90 16.08
N GLU A 108 -5.91 8.06 15.50
CA GLU A 108 -7.27 8.45 15.11
C GLU A 108 -7.90 7.47 14.10
N VAL A 109 -7.18 7.10 13.03
CA VAL A 109 -7.72 6.20 11.98
C VAL A 109 -7.90 4.77 12.48
N ILE A 110 -7.10 4.33 13.46
CA ILE A 110 -7.27 3.04 14.12
C ILE A 110 -8.49 3.08 15.07
N GLU A 111 -8.62 4.13 15.89
CA GLU A 111 -9.75 4.27 16.83
C GLU A 111 -11.10 4.41 16.11
N LYS A 112 -11.10 4.94 14.88
CA LYS A 112 -12.29 5.11 14.05
C LYS A 112 -12.55 3.95 13.08
N ASP A 113 -11.74 2.90 13.10
CA ASP A 113 -11.81 1.78 12.15
C ASP A 113 -11.76 2.24 10.66
N GLU A 114 -11.09 3.36 10.38
CA GLU A 114 -10.91 3.87 9.01
C GLU A 114 -9.79 3.09 8.28
N MET A 115 -8.89 2.48 9.04
CA MET A 115 -7.84 1.61 8.54
C MET A 115 -7.90 0.21 9.18
N PRO A 116 -7.73 -0.86 8.39
CA PRO A 116 -7.61 -0.87 6.93
C PRO A 116 -8.90 -0.40 6.24
N LEU A 117 -8.80 0.08 5.00
CA LEU A 117 -9.97 0.44 4.20
C LEU A 117 -10.98 -0.72 4.18
N GLY A 118 -12.28 -0.43 4.27
CA GLY A 118 -13.37 -1.44 4.25
C GLY A 118 -13.47 -2.31 2.98
N SER A 119 -12.54 -2.17 2.03
CA SER A 119 -12.36 -3.10 0.91
C SER A 119 -11.39 -4.25 1.23
N TYR A 120 -10.74 -4.20 2.39
CA TYR A 120 -9.80 -5.20 2.91
C TYR A 120 -10.30 -5.88 4.19
N THR A 121 -11.44 -5.44 4.74
CA THR A 121 -12.10 -5.94 5.95
C THR A 121 -13.56 -6.24 5.67
#